data_AF-A0A9E3QQV9-F1
#
_entry.id   AF-A0A9E3QQV9-F1
#
_cell.length_a   1.000
_cell.length_b   1.000
_cell.length_c   1.000
_cell.angle_alpha   90.00
_cell.angle_beta   90.00
_cell.angle_gamma   90.00
#
_symmetry.space_group_name_H-M   'P 1'
#
loop_
_entity.id
_entity.type
_entity.pdbx_description
1 polymer ?
#
loop_
_entity_poly.entity_id
_entity_poly.type
_entity_poly.pdbx_seq_one_letter_code
_entity_poly.pdbx_strand_id
1 'polypeptide(L)'
;GPSIVMTAEALLARQYLGWGRGHPSLHQGVALVASDLEGPQERNIYYWYYATQLLHNMKGKEWERWNPRVRDGLIRLQVRGEGCDRGSWDPASPEEDRWGLRAGRLYETSLSLLTLEVYYRYLPLYRETDGEIASREAELADEPPAAEAVGKQD
;
A
#
# COMPACT_ATOMS: atom_id res chain seq x y z
N GLY A 1 20.02 -8.15 -0.43
CA GLY A 1 19.19 -7.28 -1.29
C GLY A 1 18.47 -6.25 -0.43
N PRO A 2 17.75 -5.28 -1.02
CA PRO A 2 16.91 -4.35 -0.26
C PRO A 2 15.85 -5.13 0.55
N SER A 3 15.51 -4.64 1.74
CA SER A 3 14.47 -5.28 2.57
C SER A 3 13.08 -4.97 2.01
N ILE A 4 12.11 -5.87 2.25
CA ILE A 4 10.72 -5.66 1.83
C ILE A 4 10.12 -4.38 2.41
N VAL A 5 10.57 -3.99 3.61
CA VAL A 5 10.22 -2.75 4.29
C VAL A 5 10.67 -1.53 3.49
N MET A 6 11.95 -1.48 3.11
CA MET A 6 12.49 -0.36 2.33
C MET A 6 11.87 -0.32 0.93
N THR A 7 11.51 -1.47 0.35
CA THR A 7 10.76 -1.53 -0.90
C THR A 7 9.38 -0.89 -0.76
N ALA A 8 8.61 -1.26 0.27
CA ALA A 8 7.28 -0.68 0.49
C ALA A 8 7.34 0.84 0.71
N GLU A 9 8.27 1.32 1.54
CA GLU A 9 8.49 2.74 1.78
C GLU A 9 8.89 3.50 0.51
N ALA A 10 9.88 2.99 -0.23
CA ALA A 10 10.37 3.63 -1.44
C ALA A 10 9.26 3.74 -2.50
N LEU A 11 8.44 2.69 -2.66
CA LEU A 11 7.33 2.71 -3.60
C LEU A 11 6.22 3.66 -3.16
N LEU A 12 5.87 3.70 -1.88
CA LEU A 12 4.92 4.67 -1.36
C LEU A 12 5.41 6.11 -1.60
N ALA A 13 6.69 6.37 -1.34
CA ALA A 13 7.30 7.67 -1.65
C ALA A 13 7.21 7.99 -3.14
N ARG A 14 7.40 7.01 -4.02
CA ARG A 14 7.21 7.19 -5.48
C ARG A 14 5.77 7.54 -5.85
N GLN A 15 4.78 6.92 -5.20
CA GLN A 15 3.37 7.30 -5.40
C GLN A 15 3.14 8.78 -5.02
N TYR A 16 3.67 9.22 -3.87
CA TYR A 16 3.58 10.63 -3.45
C TYR A 16 4.35 11.60 -4.35
N LEU A 17 5.42 11.14 -5.00
CA LEU A 17 6.19 11.92 -5.97
C LEU A 17 5.62 11.86 -7.40
N GLY A 18 4.41 11.30 -7.58
CA GLY A 18 3.66 11.38 -8.83
C GLY A 18 3.73 10.15 -9.73
N TRP A 19 4.28 9.01 -9.28
CA TRP A 19 4.11 7.77 -10.04
C TRP A 19 2.64 7.35 -10.05
N GLY A 20 2.05 7.32 -11.26
CA GLY A 20 0.73 6.76 -11.52
C GLY A 20 0.68 5.25 -11.25
N ARG A 21 -0.53 4.71 -11.04
CA ARG A 21 -0.74 3.28 -10.78
C ARG A 21 -0.13 2.39 -11.87
N GLY A 22 -0.17 2.83 -13.13
CA GLY A 22 0.34 2.08 -14.29
C GLY A 22 1.86 2.02 -14.43
N HIS A 23 2.64 2.65 -13.54
CA HIS A 23 4.10 2.67 -13.68
C HIS A 23 4.69 1.24 -13.57
N PRO A 24 5.46 0.73 -14.55
CA PRO A 24 5.89 -0.68 -14.58
C PRO A 24 6.66 -1.13 -13.33
N SER A 25 7.59 -0.29 -12.85
CA SER A 25 8.36 -0.60 -11.63
C SER A 25 7.50 -0.58 -10.36
N LEU A 26 6.39 0.17 -10.35
CA LEU A 26 5.46 0.19 -9.22
C LEU A 26 4.72 -1.15 -9.14
N HIS A 27 4.21 -1.65 -10.27
CA HIS A 27 3.55 -2.95 -10.35
C HIS A 27 4.46 -4.11 -9.91
N GLN A 28 5.71 -4.15 -10.41
CA GLN A 28 6.65 -5.20 -10.03
C GLN A 28 6.94 -5.18 -8.52
N GLY A 29 7.14 -4.00 -7.95
CA GLY A 29 7.39 -3.85 -6.53
C GLY A 29 6.17 -4.15 -5.66
N VAL A 30 4.98 -3.78 -6.10
CA VAL A 30 3.70 -4.08 -5.44
C VAL A 30 3.45 -5.59 -5.41
N ALA A 31 3.70 -6.30 -6.50
CA ALA A 31 3.59 -7.75 -6.53
C ALA A 31 4.53 -8.42 -5.52
N LEU A 32 5.77 -7.91 -5.38
CA LEU A 32 6.73 -8.38 -4.40
C LEU A 32 6.28 -8.11 -2.95
N VAL A 33 5.74 -6.91 -2.67
CA VAL A 33 5.21 -6.56 -1.35
C VAL A 33 3.98 -7.41 -1.01
N ALA A 34 3.08 -7.63 -1.96
CA ALA A 34 1.87 -8.41 -1.74
C ALA A 34 2.14 -9.90 -1.53
N SER A 35 3.18 -10.46 -2.17
CA SER A 35 3.55 -11.87 -2.01
C SER A 35 4.18 -12.18 -0.65
N ASP A 36 4.63 -11.16 0.10
CA ASP A 36 5.18 -11.37 1.44
C ASP A 36 4.16 -12.07 2.36
N LEU A 37 2.87 -11.69 2.29
CA LEU A 37 1.79 -12.32 3.07
C LEU A 37 1.59 -13.82 2.83
N GLU A 38 2.20 -14.38 1.79
CA GLU A 38 2.13 -15.81 1.48
C GLU A 38 3.13 -16.64 2.29
N GLY A 39 4.18 -16.02 2.84
CA GLY A 39 5.22 -16.67 3.62
C GLY A 39 5.01 -16.63 5.14
N PRO A 40 5.93 -17.24 5.91
CA PRO A 40 6.05 -16.98 7.35
C PRO A 40 6.34 -15.49 7.55
N GLN A 41 5.49 -14.83 8.31
CA GLN A 41 5.57 -13.38 8.52
C GLN A 41 6.14 -13.10 9.90
N GLU A 42 7.30 -12.45 9.94
CA GLU A 42 7.77 -11.79 11.16
C GLU A 42 6.81 -10.62 11.46
N ARG A 43 6.35 -10.51 12.70
CA ARG A 43 5.53 -9.36 13.10
C ARG A 43 6.37 -8.09 13.02
N ASN A 44 5.94 -7.18 12.16
CA ASN A 44 6.62 -5.93 11.91
C ASN A 44 5.59 -4.86 11.58
N ILE A 45 5.07 -4.20 12.62
CA ILE A 45 3.99 -3.22 12.50
C ILE A 45 4.39 -2.02 11.64
N TYR A 46 5.67 -1.67 11.64
CA TYR A 46 6.25 -0.62 10.80
C TYR A 46 6.10 -0.95 9.32
N TYR A 47 6.46 -2.17 8.93
CA TYR A 47 6.28 -2.66 7.57
C TYR A 47 4.79 -2.71 7.20
N TRP A 48 3.96 -3.27 8.08
CA TRP A 48 2.52 -3.37 7.82
C TRP A 48 1.89 -2.01 7.57
N TYR A 49 2.30 -0.97 8.31
CA TYR A 49 1.83 0.39 8.09
C TYR A 49 2.16 0.93 6.69
N TYR A 50 3.40 0.78 6.21
CA TYR A 50 3.79 1.26 4.88
C TYR A 50 3.22 0.43 3.74
N ALA A 51 3.23 -0.90 3.88
CA ALA A 51 2.67 -1.79 2.88
C ALA A 51 1.15 -1.61 2.74
N THR A 52 0.43 -1.39 3.84
CA THR A 52 -1.02 -1.10 3.82
C THR A 52 -1.31 0.18 3.04
N GLN A 53 -0.54 1.26 3.26
CA GLN A 53 -0.69 2.50 2.49
C GLN A 53 -0.41 2.30 0.99
N LEU A 54 0.71 1.65 0.66
CA LEU A 54 1.10 1.36 -0.73
C LEU A 54 -0.01 0.59 -1.47
N LEU A 55 -0.47 -0.51 -0.88
CA LEU A 55 -1.46 -1.39 -1.51
C LEU A 55 -2.85 -0.75 -1.54
N HIS A 56 -3.23 0.00 -0.50
CA HIS A 56 -4.47 0.78 -0.50
C HIS A 56 -4.51 1.77 -1.67
N ASN A 57 -3.40 2.44 -1.95
CA ASN A 57 -3.29 3.38 -3.06
C ASN A 57 -3.38 2.67 -4.42
N MET A 58 -2.89 1.44 -4.52
CA MET A 58 -2.98 0.61 -5.73
C MET A 58 -4.38 0.03 -5.99
N LYS A 59 -5.16 -0.22 -4.93
CA LYS A 59 -6.44 -0.95 -5.00
C LYS A 59 -6.26 -2.35 -5.61
N GLY A 60 -7.33 -2.96 -6.11
CA GLY A 60 -7.28 -4.23 -6.82
C GLY A 60 -7.05 -5.45 -5.92
N LYS A 61 -6.67 -6.57 -6.56
CA LYS A 61 -6.63 -7.92 -5.95
C LYS A 61 -5.64 -8.02 -4.80
N GLU A 62 -4.51 -7.33 -4.94
CA GLU A 62 -3.44 -7.28 -3.95
C GLU A 62 -3.94 -6.62 -2.66
N TRP A 63 -4.67 -5.50 -2.78
CA TRP A 63 -5.32 -4.84 -1.67
C TRP A 63 -6.43 -5.70 -1.04
N GLU A 64 -7.30 -6.28 -1.87
CA GLU A 64 -8.40 -7.15 -1.43
C GLU A 64 -7.91 -8.36 -0.64
N ARG A 65 -6.73 -8.88 -0.98
CA ARG A 65 -6.07 -9.95 -0.24
C ARG A 65 -5.37 -9.45 1.02
N TRP A 66 -4.68 -8.31 0.92
CA TRP A 66 -3.85 -7.78 2.01
C TRP A 66 -4.68 -7.29 3.20
N ASN A 67 -5.65 -6.44 2.92
CA ASN A 67 -6.35 -5.68 3.95
C ASN A 67 -7.06 -6.57 4.98
N PRO A 68 -7.86 -7.59 4.60
CA PRO A 68 -8.52 -8.44 5.59
C PRO A 68 -7.52 -9.14 6.51
N ARG A 69 -6.38 -9.60 5.96
CA ARG A 69 -5.38 -10.33 6.74
C ARG A 69 -4.72 -9.46 7.80
N VAL A 70 -4.26 -8.27 7.41
CA VAL A 70 -3.63 -7.32 8.36
C VAL A 70 -4.66 -6.75 9.33
N ARG A 71 -5.81 -6.26 8.83
CA ARG A 71 -6.89 -5.71 9.66
C ARG A 71 -7.35 -6.72 10.71
N ASP A 72 -7.72 -7.93 10.30
CA ASP A 72 -8.26 -8.93 11.23
C ASP A 72 -7.15 -9.46 12.15
N GLY A 73 -5.91 -9.52 11.67
CA GLY A 73 -4.73 -9.79 12.49
C GLY A 73 -4.59 -8.79 13.64
N LEU A 74 -4.58 -7.49 13.33
CA LEU A 74 -4.49 -6.44 14.34
C LEU A 74 -5.69 -6.46 15.30
N ILE A 75 -6.91 -6.66 14.81
CA ILE A 75 -8.11 -6.78 15.68
C ILE A 75 -8.00 -7.97 16.65
N ARG A 76 -7.41 -9.09 16.22
CA ARG A 76 -7.18 -10.25 17.08
C ARG A 76 -6.07 -9.99 18.12
N LEU A 77 -5.05 -9.22 17.74
CA LEU A 77 -3.92 -8.90 18.62
C LEU A 77 -4.21 -7.80 19.65
N GLN A 78 -5.31 -7.06 19.49
CA GLN A 78 -5.70 -6.02 20.42
C GLN A 78 -6.00 -6.61 21.82
N VAL A 79 -5.42 -6.01 22.85
CA VAL A 79 -5.61 -6.43 24.25
C VAL A 79 -7.07 -6.24 24.69
N ARG A 80 -7.73 -7.30 25.16
CA ARG A 80 -9.15 -7.31 25.58
C ARG A 80 -9.40 -7.41 27.09
N GLY A 81 -8.34 -7.55 27.90
CA GLY A 81 -8.45 -7.67 29.36
C GLY A 81 -8.90 -6.38 30.05
N GLU A 82 -9.06 -6.40 31.37
CA GLU A 82 -9.51 -5.22 32.17
C GLU A 82 -8.36 -4.31 32.63
N GLY A 83 -7.12 -4.60 32.21
CA GLY A 83 -5.94 -3.83 32.58
C GLY A 83 -5.88 -2.43 31.95
N CYS A 84 -4.93 -1.62 32.43
CA CYS A 84 -4.67 -0.28 31.89
C CYS A 84 -4.19 -0.30 30.43
N ASP A 85 -3.77 -1.45 29.92
CA ASP A 85 -3.34 -1.68 28.55
C ASP A 85 -4.48 -2.17 27.62
N ARG A 86 -5.71 -2.24 28.11
CA ARG A 86 -6.88 -2.59 27.29
C ARG A 86 -6.99 -1.69 26.07
N GLY A 87 -7.18 -2.30 24.91
CA GLY A 87 -7.28 -1.60 23.63
C GLY A 87 -5.94 -1.29 22.97
N SER A 88 -4.82 -1.54 23.65
CA SER A 88 -3.47 -1.42 23.09
C SER A 88 -3.02 -2.67 22.33
N TRP A 89 -1.82 -2.62 21.76
CA TRP A 89 -1.11 -3.77 21.19
C TRP A 89 0.18 -4.04 21.95
N ASP A 90 0.38 -5.30 22.32
CA ASP A 90 1.54 -5.72 23.10
C ASP A 90 2.74 -5.98 22.18
N PRO A 91 3.92 -5.35 22.42
CA PRO A 91 5.10 -5.52 21.58
C PRO A 91 5.79 -6.88 21.71
N ALA A 92 5.47 -7.68 22.72
CA ALA A 92 6.11 -8.97 23.01
C ALA A 92 5.18 -10.19 22.80
N SER A 93 3.86 -9.98 22.87
CA SER A 93 2.87 -11.06 22.86
C SER A 93 1.88 -10.93 21.70
N PRO A 94 1.42 -12.04 21.08
CA PRO A 94 1.81 -13.43 21.31
C PRO A 94 3.18 -13.80 20.72
N GLU A 95 3.71 -12.96 19.84
CA GLU A 95 5.04 -13.04 19.26
C GLU A 95 5.66 -11.65 19.34
N GLU A 96 6.99 -11.54 19.40
CA GLU A 96 7.65 -10.25 19.46
C GLU A 96 7.51 -9.48 18.13
N ASP A 97 7.23 -8.18 18.22
CA ASP A 97 7.39 -7.30 17.05
C ASP A 97 8.87 -6.96 16.86
N ARG A 98 9.33 -6.96 15.61
CA ARG A 98 10.72 -6.67 15.20
C ARG A 98 11.31 -5.41 15.85
N TRP A 99 10.49 -4.38 16.03
CA TRP A 99 10.88 -3.09 16.60
C TRP A 99 10.15 -2.77 17.90
N GLY A 100 9.00 -3.41 18.16
CA GLY A 100 8.13 -3.13 19.29
C GLY A 100 8.81 -3.24 20.65
N LEU A 101 9.70 -4.20 20.89
CA LEU A 101 10.42 -4.29 22.17
C LEU A 101 11.31 -3.07 22.46
N ARG A 102 11.91 -2.49 21.41
CA ARG A 102 12.76 -1.30 21.52
C ARG A 102 11.94 -0.01 21.58
N ALA A 103 10.85 0.05 20.82
CA ALA A 103 10.03 1.26 20.68
C ALA A 103 8.89 1.36 21.72
N GLY A 104 8.49 0.24 22.30
CA GLY A 104 7.50 0.11 23.35
C GLY A 104 6.04 0.08 22.87
N ARG A 105 5.14 -0.16 23.83
CA ARG A 105 3.68 -0.31 23.60
C ARG A 105 3.04 0.89 22.90
N LEU A 106 3.51 2.11 23.19
CA LEU A 106 2.96 3.31 22.56
C LEU A 106 3.20 3.32 21.05
N TYR A 107 4.40 2.91 20.61
CA TYR A 107 4.73 2.76 19.20
C TYR A 107 3.85 1.70 18.52
N GLU A 108 3.78 0.52 19.12
CA GLU A 108 2.99 -0.61 18.60
C GLU A 108 1.52 -0.21 18.45
N THR A 109 0.97 0.45 19.46
CA THR A 109 -0.42 0.91 19.48
C THR A 109 -0.66 1.99 18.44
N SER A 110 0.25 2.97 18.33
CA SER A 110 0.11 4.09 17.41
C SER A 110 0.11 3.60 15.95
N LEU A 111 1.07 2.75 15.58
CA LEU A 111 1.14 2.21 14.22
C LEU A 111 0.01 1.23 13.93
N SER A 112 -0.45 0.45 14.91
CA SER A 112 -1.63 -0.42 14.74
C SER A 112 -2.89 0.38 14.43
N LEU A 113 -3.14 1.47 15.17
CA LEU A 113 -4.25 2.39 14.90
C LEU A 113 -4.11 3.04 13.52
N LEU A 114 -2.95 3.62 13.21
CA LEU A 114 -2.72 4.25 11.91
C LEU A 114 -2.90 3.27 10.75
N THR A 115 -2.48 2.01 10.91
CA THR A 115 -2.67 0.95 9.92
C THR A 115 -4.15 0.63 9.71
N LEU A 116 -4.93 0.51 10.79
CA LEU A 116 -6.38 0.27 10.72
C LEU A 116 -7.16 1.45 10.12
N GLU A 117 -6.62 2.66 10.20
CA GLU A 117 -7.25 3.89 9.72
C GLU A 117 -6.89 4.27 8.27
N VAL A 118 -5.93 3.60 7.62
CA VAL A 118 -5.39 3.99 6.30
C VAL A 118 -6.50 4.32 5.29
N TYR A 119 -7.52 3.49 5.19
CA TYR A 119 -8.60 3.64 4.20
C TYR A 119 -9.71 4.62 4.63
N TYR A 120 -9.66 5.16 5.86
CA TYR A 120 -10.53 6.24 6.32
C TYR A 120 -9.82 7.60 6.32
N ARG A 121 -8.50 7.61 6.56
CA ARG A 121 -7.71 8.82 6.78
C ARG A 121 -7.24 9.47 5.48
N TYR A 122 -6.88 8.66 4.49
CA TYR A 122 -6.33 9.18 3.24
C TYR A 122 -7.42 9.26 2.18
N LEU A 123 -7.68 10.49 1.69
CA LEU A 123 -8.40 10.69 0.44
C LEU A 123 -7.70 9.86 -0.67
N PRO A 124 -8.45 9.31 -1.63
CA PRO A 124 -7.87 8.57 -2.74
C PRO A 124 -6.73 9.36 -3.38
N LEU A 125 -5.50 8.82 -3.31
CA LEU A 125 -4.31 9.49 -3.86
C LEU A 125 -4.42 9.68 -5.38
N TYR A 126 -5.12 8.76 -6.04
CA TYR A 126 -5.42 8.80 -7.46
C TYR A 126 -6.91 9.08 -7.65
N ARG A 127 -7.22 10.00 -8.57
CA ARG A 127 -8.59 10.20 -9.05
C ARG A 127 -8.91 9.10 -10.06
N GLU A 128 -10.16 8.64 -10.11
CA GLU A 128 -10.58 7.65 -11.12
C GLU A 128 -10.27 8.11 -12.55
N THR A 129 -10.32 9.44 -12.76
CA THR A 129 -9.95 10.11 -14.01
C THR A 129 -8.47 9.92 -14.42
N ASP A 130 -7.56 9.62 -13.48
CA ASP A 130 -6.15 9.42 -13.80
C ASP A 130 -5.95 8.14 -14.63
N GLY A 131 -6.80 7.13 -14.40
CA GLY A 131 -6.87 5.94 -15.24
C GLY A 131 -7.42 6.26 -16.62
N GLU A 132 -8.49 7.04 -16.70
CA GLU A 132 -9.12 7.44 -17.98
C GLU A 132 -8.21 8.34 -18.84
N ILE A 133 -7.43 9.22 -18.22
CA ILE A 133 -6.46 10.08 -18.92
C ILE A 133 -5.30 9.23 -19.45
N ALA A 134 -4.73 8.34 -18.64
CA ALA A 134 -3.66 7.45 -19.09
C ALA A 134 -4.12 6.51 -20.22
N SER A 135 -5.36 6.00 -20.15
CA SER A 135 -5.97 5.21 -21.22
C SER A 135 -6.12 6.02 -22.52
N ARG A 136 -6.64 7.25 -22.42
CA ARG A 136 -6.80 8.15 -23.58
C ARG A 136 -5.45 8.55 -24.17
N GLU A 137 -4.45 8.84 -23.35
CA GLU A 137 -3.11 9.16 -23.83
C GLU A 137 -2.47 7.99 -24.57
N ALA A 138 -2.66 6.76 -24.08
CA ALA A 138 -2.19 5.55 -24.76
C ALA A 138 -2.95 5.30 -26.08
N GLU A 139 -4.27 5.52 -26.11
CA GLU A 139 -5.09 5.42 -27.32
C GLU A 139 -4.70 6.46 -28.37
N LEU A 140 -4.48 7.73 -27.98
CA LEU A 140 -4.03 8.78 -28.90
C LEU A 140 -2.60 8.54 -29.41
N ALA A 141 -1.73 7.91 -28.61
CA ALA A 141 -0.37 7.60 -29.02
C ALA A 141 -0.28 6.45 -30.03
N ASP A 142 -1.29 5.58 -30.08
CA ASP A 142 -1.40 4.47 -31.02
C ASP A 142 -2.24 4.84 -32.27
N GLU A 143 -2.85 6.02 -32.28
CA GLU A 143 -3.62 6.52 -33.41
C GLU A 143 -2.67 6.93 -34.55
N PRO A 144 -2.78 6.33 -35.75
CA PRO A 144 -1.90 6.69 -36.86
C PRO A 144 -2.14 8.16 -37.25
N PRO A 145 -1.09 8.93 -37.60
CA PRO A 145 -1.25 10.33 -37.93
C PRO A 145 -2.26 10.49 -39.07
N ALA A 146 -3.24 11.36 -38.84
CA ALA A 146 -4.28 11.66 -39.81
C ALA A 146 -3.63 12.03 -41.14
N ALA A 147 -3.93 11.27 -42.19
CA ALA A 147 -3.42 11.52 -43.52
C ALA A 147 -3.82 12.94 -43.95
N GLU A 148 -2.81 13.80 -44.15
CA GLU A 148 -3.02 15.13 -44.71
C GLU A 148 -3.69 14.98 -46.07
N ALA A 149 -4.97 15.34 -46.15
CA ALA A 149 -5.71 15.44 -47.39
C ALA A 149 -5.14 16.63 -48.18
N VAL A 150 -4.09 16.37 -48.96
CA VAL A 150 -3.59 17.29 -49.97
C VAL A 150 -4.65 17.40 -51.06
N GLY A 151 -5.49 18.42 -50.93
CA GLY A 151 -6.39 18.84 -51.99
C GLY A 151 -5.58 19.29 -53.20
N LYS A 152 -5.60 18.50 -54.27
CA LYS A 152 -5.27 18.98 -55.61
C LYS A 152 -6.46 19.81 -56.08
N GLN A 153 -6.26 21.13 -56.19
CA GLN A 153 -7.11 22.00 -57.00
C GLN A 153 -6.50 22.06 -58.40
N ASP A 154 -7.26 21.57 -59.37
CA ASP A 154 -7.09 21.84 -60.80
C ASP A 154 -7.80 23.15 -61.18
#